data_AF-A0A967D8Q2-F1
#
_entry.id   AF-A0A967D8Q2-F1
#
_cell.length_a   1.000
_cell.length_b   1.000
_cell.length_c   1.000
_cell.angle_alpha   90.00
_cell.angle_beta   90.00
_cell.angle_gamma   90.00
#
_symmetry.space_group_name_H-M   'P 1'
#
loop_
_entity.id
_entity.type
_entity.pdbx_description
1 polymer ?
#
loop_
_entity_poly.entity_id
_entity_poly.type
_entity_poly.pdbx_seq_one_letter_code
_entity_poly.pdbx_strand_id
1 'polypeptide(L)'
;MARDFFEQRAKGWLRPSIVDSLNEHKAHGDRVIIVSASLSLYVSCFASFLETEFLATELESDGSVLTGRIHGENVRGAEKVSKLDTFLSRAGYERSEVFVTAYGDSAGDTEMLAWADRAVRV
;
A
#
# COMPACT_ATOMS: atom_id res chain seq x y z
N MET A 1 17.19 2.42 -12.01
CA MET A 1 16.40 3.66 -11.89
C MET A 1 15.54 3.68 -10.61
N ALA A 2 14.48 2.88 -10.46
CA ALA A 2 13.65 2.91 -9.25
C ALA A 2 14.35 2.36 -8.00
N ARG A 3 15.08 1.25 -8.12
CA ARG A 3 15.92 0.71 -7.03
C ARG A 3 17.00 1.71 -6.61
N ASP A 4 17.69 2.33 -7.56
CA ASP A 4 18.72 3.32 -7.25
C ASP A 4 18.13 4.55 -6.54
N PHE A 5 16.97 5.03 -7.02
CA PHE A 5 16.23 6.10 -6.35
C PHE A 5 15.83 5.72 -4.92
N PHE A 6 15.36 4.48 -4.72
CA PHE A 6 15.02 3.97 -3.41
C PHE A 6 16.26 3.96 -2.48
N GLU A 7 17.34 3.31 -2.88
CA GLU A 7 18.54 3.17 -2.03
C GLU A 7 19.21 4.52 -1.73
N GLN A 8 19.27 5.42 -2.73
CA GLN A 8 20.01 6.69 -2.58
C GLN A 8 19.18 7.80 -1.94
N ARG A 9 17.85 7.72 -1.99
CA ARG A 9 16.95 8.80 -1.54
C ARG A 9 15.78 8.29 -0.71
N ALA A 10 14.92 7.47 -1.32
CA ALA A 10 13.59 7.24 -0.79
C ALA A 10 13.57 6.41 0.50
N LYS A 11 14.56 5.53 0.69
CA LYS A 11 14.74 4.75 1.92
C LYS A 11 14.87 5.63 3.17
N GLY A 12 15.52 6.78 3.04
CA GLY A 12 15.66 7.76 4.12
C GLY A 12 14.37 8.52 4.46
N TRP A 13 13.29 8.34 3.69
CA TRP A 13 12.00 8.98 3.96
C TRP A 13 11.10 8.15 4.87
N LEU A 14 11.49 6.91 5.18
CA LEU A 14 10.75 6.08 6.12
C LEU A 14 10.69 6.75 7.48
N ARG A 15 9.47 7.02 7.96
CA ARG A 15 9.24 7.61 9.28
C ARG A 15 9.45 6.51 10.32
N PRO A 16 10.41 6.66 11.26
CA PRO A 16 10.75 5.61 12.21
C PRO A 16 9.53 5.06 12.97
N SER A 17 8.64 5.95 13.44
CA SER A 17 7.43 5.56 14.17
C SER A 17 6.49 4.65 13.37
N ILE A 18 6.42 4.83 12.03
CA ILE A 18 5.58 3.98 11.17
C ILE A 18 6.24 2.62 10.95
N VAL A 19 7.57 2.60 10.83
CA VAL A 19 8.33 1.35 10.74
C VAL A 19 8.20 0.56 12.04
N ASP A 20 8.23 1.23 13.19
CA ASP A 20 8.03 0.59 14.50
C ASP A 20 6.63 -0.03 14.60
N SER A 21 5.56 0.71 14.29
CA SER A 21 4.20 0.16 14.27
C SER A 21 4.03 -1.01 13.29
N LEU A 22 4.66 -0.92 12.11
CA LEU A 22 4.67 -2.01 11.14
C LEU A 22 5.34 -3.27 11.72
N ASN A 23 6.48 -3.12 12.40
CA ASN A 23 7.19 -4.24 13.01
C ASN A 23 6.42 -4.82 14.20
N GLU A 24 5.72 -4.00 14.99
CA GLU A 24 4.83 -4.46 16.05
C GLU A 24 3.68 -5.30 15.50
N HIS A 25 3.01 -4.85 14.43
CA HIS A 25 1.97 -5.62 13.76
C HIS A 25 2.50 -6.97 13.28
N LYS A 26 3.67 -6.98 12.63
CA LYS A 26 4.33 -8.24 12.21
C LYS A 26 4.64 -9.16 13.38
N ALA A 27 5.14 -8.62 14.50
CA ALA A 27 5.47 -9.40 15.69
C ALA A 27 4.22 -10.03 16.34
N HIS A 28 3.05 -9.38 16.21
CA HIS A 28 1.76 -9.93 16.62
C HIS A 28 1.17 -10.97 15.64
N GLY A 29 1.82 -11.20 14.50
CA GLY A 29 1.35 -12.12 13.47
C GLY A 29 0.35 -11.49 12.49
N ASP A 30 0.20 -10.17 12.50
CA ASP A 30 -0.69 -9.48 11.56
C ASP A 30 -0.09 -9.51 10.14
N ARG A 31 -0.98 -9.60 9.15
CA ARG A 31 -0.62 -9.43 7.74
C ARG A 31 -0.53 -7.94 7.42
N VAL A 32 0.64 -7.46 7.02
CA VAL A 32 0.87 -6.05 6.72
C VAL A 32 0.94 -5.79 5.22
N ILE A 33 0.21 -4.78 4.76
CA ILE A 33 0.13 -4.37 3.36
C ILE A 33 0.28 -2.86 3.20
N ILE A 34 1.08 -2.43 2.22
CA ILE A 34 1.21 -1.01 1.84
C ILE A 34 0.17 -0.68 0.76
N VAL A 35 -0.69 0.31 0.99
CA VAL A 35 -1.70 0.75 0.01
C VAL A 35 -1.44 2.19 -0.42
N SER A 36 -1.05 2.40 -1.68
CA SER A 36 -0.54 3.71 -2.13
C SER A 36 -1.00 4.11 -3.53
N ALA A 37 -1.27 5.41 -3.70
CA ALA A 37 -1.54 6.01 -5.01
C ALA A 37 -0.27 6.13 -5.88
N SER A 38 0.92 5.92 -5.29
CA SER A 38 2.18 5.95 -6.00
C SER A 38 2.34 4.74 -6.94
N LEU A 39 3.25 4.87 -7.90
CA LEU A 39 3.51 3.82 -8.89
C LEU A 39 4.08 2.56 -8.23
N SER A 40 3.56 1.40 -8.64
CA SER A 40 3.99 0.07 -8.21
C SER A 40 5.50 -0.14 -8.32
N LEU A 41 6.14 0.42 -9.35
CA LEU A 41 7.58 0.39 -9.55
C LEU A 41 8.37 0.93 -8.35
N TYR A 42 7.88 1.98 -7.68
CA TYR A 42 8.53 2.54 -6.50
C TYR A 42 8.08 1.81 -5.24
N VAL A 43 6.77 1.57 -5.10
CA VAL A 43 6.19 0.95 -3.90
C VAL A 43 6.74 -0.46 -3.67
N SER A 44 6.98 -1.23 -4.73
CA SER A 44 7.58 -2.56 -4.66
C SER A 44 8.97 -2.57 -4.02
N CYS A 45 9.77 -1.50 -4.16
CA CYS A 45 11.07 -1.39 -3.51
C CYS A 45 10.91 -1.25 -1.99
N PHE A 46 9.96 -0.42 -1.54
CA PHE A 46 9.63 -0.28 -0.11
C PHE A 46 9.07 -1.58 0.45
N ALA A 47 8.11 -2.20 -0.25
CA ALA A 47 7.49 -3.45 0.17
C ALA A 47 8.51 -4.58 0.28
N SER A 48 9.45 -4.67 -0.67
CA SER A 48 10.55 -5.64 -0.60
C SER A 48 11.50 -5.36 0.57
N PHE A 49 11.86 -4.10 0.82
CA PHE A 49 12.75 -3.74 1.92
C PHE A 49 12.11 -3.96 3.30
N LEU A 50 10.81 -3.65 3.42
CA LEU A 50 10.04 -3.81 4.63
C LEU A 50 9.44 -5.21 4.77
N GLU A 51 9.64 -6.11 3.81
CA GLU A 51 9.08 -7.47 3.75
C GLU A 51 7.55 -7.48 3.93
N THR A 52 6.84 -6.68 3.15
CA THR A 52 5.37 -6.58 3.15
C THR A 52 4.79 -6.81 1.76
N GLU A 53 3.48 -7.03 1.72
CA GLU A 53 2.73 -6.95 0.45
C GLU A 53 2.40 -5.50 0.10
N PHE A 54 1.91 -5.26 -1.11
CA PHE A 54 1.48 -3.92 -1.51
C PHE A 54 0.34 -3.93 -2.54
N LEU A 55 -0.41 -2.83 -2.56
CA LEU A 55 -1.41 -2.45 -3.55
C LEU A 55 -1.07 -1.03 -4.03
N ALA A 56 -0.79 -0.87 -5.32
CA ALA A 56 -0.28 0.38 -5.87
C ALA A 56 -0.84 0.67 -7.26
N THR A 57 -0.66 1.90 -7.73
CA THR A 57 -1.06 2.31 -9.08
C THR A 57 -0.14 1.67 -10.11
N GLU A 58 -0.72 0.94 -11.06
CA GLU A 58 0.00 0.28 -12.15
C GLU A 58 0.06 1.17 -13.39
N LEU A 59 1.15 1.08 -14.15
CA LEU A 59 1.25 1.74 -15.46
C LEU A 59 0.95 0.76 -16.57
N GLU A 60 0.29 1.25 -17.62
CA GLU A 60 0.07 0.49 -18.83
C GLU A 60 1.38 0.35 -19.62
N SER A 61 1.60 -0.85 -20.13
CA SER A 61 2.69 -1.19 -21.04
C SER A 61 2.10 -1.74 -22.34
N ASP A 62 2.68 -1.34 -23.47
CA ASP A 62 2.36 -1.93 -24.78
C ASP A 62 3.16 -3.22 -25.08
N GLY A 63 3.91 -3.70 -24.09
CA GLY A 63 4.81 -4.87 -24.20
C GLY A 63 6.27 -4.49 -24.48
N SER A 64 6.55 -3.24 -24.85
CA SER A 64 7.91 -2.74 -25.08
C SER A 64 8.26 -1.54 -24.22
N VAL A 65 7.30 -0.64 -24.01
CA VAL A 65 7.47 0.59 -23.24
C VAL A 65 6.24 0.89 -22.37
N LEU A 66 6.46 1.70 -21.33
CA LEU A 66 5.37 2.29 -20.57
C LEU A 66 4.70 3.37 -21.42
N THR A 67 3.38 3.29 -21.57
CA THR A 67 2.62 4.20 -22.45
C THR A 67 2.40 5.58 -21.83
N GLY A 68 2.71 5.73 -20.54
CA GLY A 68 2.41 6.91 -19.74
C GLY A 68 0.98 6.96 -19.19
N ARG A 69 0.14 5.97 -19.51
CA ARG A 69 -1.21 5.82 -18.94
C ARG A 69 -1.19 4.92 -17.71
N ILE A 70 -2.17 5.12 -16.83
CA ILE A 70 -2.44 4.20 -15.72
C ILE A 70 -3.13 2.96 -16.28
N HIS A 71 -2.71 1.78 -15.82
CA HIS A 71 -3.43 0.53 -16.04
C HIS A 71 -4.47 0.35 -14.92
N GLY A 72 -5.74 0.49 -15.28
CA GLY A 72 -6.84 0.54 -14.31
C GLY A 72 -6.96 1.94 -13.70
N GLU A 73 -7.10 2.01 -12.37
CA GLU A 73 -7.37 3.25 -11.64
C GLU A 73 -6.20 3.66 -10.75
N ASN A 74 -6.13 4.95 -10.43
CA ASN A 74 -5.22 5.47 -9.42
C ASN A 74 -5.67 4.96 -8.04
N VAL A 75 -4.79 4.28 -7.31
CA VAL A 75 -5.09 3.67 -5.98
C VAL A 75 -5.19 4.75 -4.89
N ARG A 76 -6.28 5.52 -4.97
CA ARG A 76 -6.56 6.70 -4.15
C ARG A 76 -8.05 6.75 -3.79
N GLY A 77 -8.34 7.16 -2.56
CA GLY A 77 -9.70 7.30 -2.05
C GLY A 77 -10.45 5.96 -2.10
N ALA A 78 -11.65 5.96 -2.66
CA ALA A 78 -12.47 4.75 -2.82
C ALA A 78 -11.74 3.58 -3.52
N GLU A 79 -10.80 3.85 -4.43
CA GLU A 79 -10.06 2.76 -5.10
C GLU A 79 -9.15 2.00 -4.13
N LYS A 80 -8.65 2.63 -3.05
CA LYS A 80 -7.92 1.90 -2.01
C LYS A 80 -8.79 0.83 -1.36
N VAL A 81 -10.06 1.15 -1.11
CA VAL A 81 -11.04 0.22 -0.53
C VAL A 81 -11.35 -0.91 -1.51
N SER A 82 -11.63 -0.59 -2.78
CA SER A 82 -11.85 -1.58 -3.85
C SER A 82 -10.71 -2.60 -3.97
N LYS A 83 -9.44 -2.13 -3.93
CA LYS A 83 -8.26 -3.00 -3.95
C LYS A 83 -8.15 -3.87 -2.70
N LEU A 84 -8.46 -3.33 -1.52
CA LEU A 84 -8.46 -4.07 -0.26
C LEU A 84 -9.53 -5.16 -0.22
N ASP A 85 -10.75 -4.86 -0.65
CA ASP A 85 -11.84 -5.86 -0.73
C ASP A 85 -11.46 -6.99 -1.71
N THR A 86 -10.90 -6.64 -2.87
CA THR A 86 -10.39 -7.63 -3.83
C THR A 86 -9.26 -8.48 -3.23
N PHE A 87 -8.36 -7.86 -2.47
CA PHE A 87 -7.25 -8.54 -1.82
C PHE A 87 -7.75 -9.54 -0.77
N LEU A 88 -8.70 -9.14 0.08
CA LEU A 88 -9.31 -10.02 1.09
C LEU A 88 -10.04 -11.19 0.43
N SER A 89 -10.87 -10.91 -0.58
CA SER A 89 -11.60 -11.94 -1.32
C SER A 89 -10.66 -12.97 -1.95
N ARG A 90 -9.56 -12.53 -2.58
CA ARG A 90 -8.53 -13.43 -3.14
C ARG A 90 -7.80 -14.25 -2.08
N ALA A 91 -7.69 -13.71 -0.86
CA ALA A 91 -7.13 -14.42 0.28
C ALA A 91 -8.15 -15.33 0.98
N GLY A 92 -9.40 -15.37 0.52
CA GLY A 92 -10.46 -16.20 1.06
C GLY A 92 -11.10 -15.65 2.34
N TYR A 93 -11.01 -14.34 2.56
CA TYR A 93 -11.61 -13.65 3.70
C TYR A 93 -12.73 -12.72 3.27
N GLU A 94 -13.80 -12.70 4.05
CA GLU A 94 -14.78 -11.61 4.04
C GLU A 94 -14.30 -10.47 4.95
N ARG A 95 -14.66 -9.22 4.61
CA ARG A 95 -14.24 -8.06 5.41
C ARG A 95 -14.68 -8.13 6.88
N SER A 96 -15.85 -8.72 7.16
CA SER A 96 -16.36 -8.88 8.52
C SER A 96 -15.60 -9.91 9.36
N GLU A 97 -14.74 -10.74 8.74
CA GLU A 97 -13.99 -11.80 9.42
C GLU A 97 -12.60 -11.33 9.89
N VAL A 98 -12.18 -10.14 9.49
CA VAL A 98 -10.86 -9.59 9.79
C VAL A 98 -10.98 -8.28 10.57
N PHE A 99 -10.05 -8.07 11.50
CA PHE A 99 -9.88 -6.78 12.14
C PHE A 99 -8.81 -5.98 11.40
N VAL A 100 -9.15 -4.78 10.92
CA VAL A 100 -8.25 -3.95 10.13
C VAL A 100 -7.86 -2.69 10.89
N THR A 101 -6.55 -2.51 11.08
CA THR A 101 -5.98 -1.22 11.45
C THR A 101 -5.40 -0.55 10.21
N ALA A 102 -5.82 0.68 9.92
CA ALA A 102 -5.31 1.46 8.78
C ALA A 102 -4.61 2.75 9.23
N TYR A 103 -3.49 3.05 8.58
CA TYR A 103 -2.70 4.26 8.79
C TYR A 103 -2.71 5.12 7.52
N GLY A 104 -2.85 6.44 7.64
CA GLY A 104 -2.83 7.34 6.47
C GLY A 104 -2.78 8.82 6.84
N ASP A 105 -2.14 9.62 5.98
CA ASP A 105 -1.82 11.04 6.23
C ASP A 105 -2.47 12.00 5.22
N SER A 106 -2.97 11.49 4.10
CA SER A 106 -3.48 12.30 3.00
C SER A 106 -5.00 12.27 2.89
N ALA A 107 -5.58 13.19 2.11
CA ALA A 107 -7.01 13.13 1.78
C ALA A 107 -7.36 11.87 0.97
N GLY A 108 -6.38 11.27 0.28
CA GLY A 108 -6.56 10.03 -0.49
C GLY A 108 -6.69 8.77 0.37
N ASP A 109 -6.61 8.89 1.69
CA ASP A 109 -6.76 7.78 2.64
C ASP A 109 -8.11 7.78 3.34
N THR A 110 -8.93 8.83 3.14
CA THR A 110 -10.15 9.07 3.92
C THR A 110 -11.09 7.87 3.93
N GLU A 111 -11.36 7.31 2.76
CA GLU A 111 -12.26 6.17 2.58
C GLU A 111 -11.68 4.89 3.18
N MET A 112 -10.36 4.66 3.03
CA MET A 112 -9.67 3.51 3.63
C MET A 112 -9.69 3.59 5.16
N LEU A 113 -9.44 4.77 5.72
CA LEU A 113 -9.49 5.01 7.16
C LEU A 113 -10.92 4.82 7.70
N ALA A 114 -11.95 5.25 6.97
CA ALA A 114 -13.35 5.03 7.35
C ALA A 114 -13.78 3.56 7.22
N TRP A 115 -13.17 2.80 6.32
CA TRP A 115 -13.44 1.38 6.11
C TRP A 115 -12.78 0.46 7.14
N ALA A 116 -11.72 0.92 7.81
CA ALA A 116 -10.99 0.16 8.82
C ALA A 116 -11.70 0.15 10.20
N ASP A 117 -11.47 -0.89 11.00
CA ASP A 117 -12.01 -0.97 12.36
C ASP A 117 -11.28 -0.02 13.32
N ARG A 118 -9.98 0.19 13.06
CA ARG A 118 -9.16 1.19 13.74
C ARG A 118 -8.43 2.07 12.72
N ALA A 119 -8.73 3.36 12.76
CA ALA A 119 -8.06 4.36 11.94
C ALA A 119 -7.00 5.12 12.74
N VAL A 120 -5.81 5.32 12.14
CA VAL A 120 -4.74 6.13 12.71
C VAL A 120 -4.30 7.18 11.69
N ARG A 121 -4.53 8.45 12.01
CA ARG A 121 -4.04 9.58 11.22
C ARG A 121 -2.59 9.87 11.61
N VAL A 122 -1.69 9.94 10.63
CA VAL A 122 -0.24 10.10 10.85
C VAL A 122 0.35 11.29 10.11
#